data_AF-A0A4Q5NHR0-F1
#
_entry.id   AF-A0A4Q5NHR0-F1
#
_cell.length_a   1.000
_cell.length_b   1.000
_cell.length_c   1.000
_cell.angle_alpha   90.00
_cell.angle_beta   90.00
_cell.angle_gamma   90.00
#
_symmetry.space_group_name_H-M   'P 1'
#
loop_
_entity.id
_entity.type
_entity.pdbx_description
1 polymer ?
#
loop_
_entity_poly.entity_id
_entity_poly.type
_entity_poly.pdbx_seq_one_letter_code
_entity_poly.pdbx_strand_id
1 'polypeptide(L)'
;METTIERTPDTLIKEVTRRNFLLRKFFTENDVSVTLMGDYNSPLIVMDDNVVLSCYVHNFVLVFKDDIHKGNELFRIKLKNNPDKIKNKLFKWVEEAKHRKVYLFKARGFYFSKYVKFLGDQNALFTSKKNLAYYVFNRQKAIEVKENLSKEEPTIEIVY
;
A
#
# COMPACT_ATOMS: atom_id res chain seq x y z
N MET A 1 -8.85 -16.11 -34.75
CA MET A 1 -8.81 -16.95 -33.53
C MET A 1 -7.98 -16.21 -32.51
N GLU A 2 -8.61 -15.53 -31.57
CA GLU A 2 -7.92 -14.97 -30.40
C GLU A 2 -7.65 -16.14 -29.45
N THR A 3 -6.39 -16.56 -29.38
CA THR A 3 -5.93 -17.48 -28.35
C THR A 3 -5.90 -16.74 -27.03
N THR A 4 -6.99 -16.85 -26.26
CA THR A 4 -7.01 -16.47 -24.85
C THR A 4 -6.07 -17.42 -24.12
N ILE A 5 -4.81 -17.04 -23.99
CA ILE A 5 -3.83 -17.78 -23.17
C ILE A 5 -4.32 -17.65 -21.72
N GLU A 6 -4.93 -18.71 -21.20
CA GLU A 6 -5.27 -18.80 -19.79
C GLU A 6 -3.99 -18.68 -18.96
N ARG A 7 -3.90 -17.61 -18.17
CA ARG A 7 -2.74 -17.38 -17.30
C ARG A 7 -2.85 -18.34 -16.12
N THR A 8 -1.93 -19.29 -16.05
CA THR A 8 -1.77 -20.17 -14.89
C THR A 8 -1.53 -19.35 -13.60
N PRO A 9 -1.95 -19.82 -12.41
CA PRO A 9 -1.71 -19.12 -11.14
C PRO A 9 -0.24 -18.70 -10.92
N ASP A 10 0.71 -19.55 -11.32
CA ASP A 10 2.14 -19.27 -11.16
C ASP A 10 2.63 -18.10 -12.02
N THR A 11 2.09 -17.95 -13.25
CA THR A 11 2.45 -16.83 -14.12
C THR A 11 1.88 -15.52 -13.60
N LEU A 12 0.66 -15.54 -13.05
CA LEU A 12 0.05 -14.38 -12.38
C LEU A 12 0.88 -13.93 -11.18
N ILE A 13 1.30 -14.85 -10.30
CA ILE A 13 2.13 -14.53 -9.14
C ILE A 13 3.46 -13.90 -9.57
N LYS A 14 4.12 -14.46 -10.59
CA LYS A 14 5.36 -13.90 -11.15
C LYS A 14 5.15 -12.50 -11.71
N GLU A 15 4.06 -12.26 -12.43
CA GLU A 15 3.74 -10.94 -12.98
C GLU A 15 3.51 -9.89 -11.89
N VAL A 16 2.71 -10.22 -10.87
CA VAL A 16 2.42 -9.31 -9.75
C VAL A 16 3.70 -9.01 -8.96
N THR A 17 4.54 -10.03 -8.77
CA THR A 17 5.85 -9.87 -8.13
C THR A 17 6.77 -8.94 -8.90
N ARG A 18 6.88 -9.14 -10.21
CA ARG A 18 7.67 -8.27 -11.08
C ARG A 18 7.14 -6.84 -11.06
N ARG A 19 5.82 -6.66 -11.13
CA ARG A 19 5.18 -5.34 -11.07
C ARG A 19 5.49 -4.63 -9.75
N ASN A 20 5.36 -5.31 -8.62
CA ASN A 20 5.60 -4.74 -7.29
C ASN A 20 7.09 -4.40 -7.10
N PHE A 21 8.00 -5.20 -7.65
CA PHE A 21 9.43 -4.87 -7.71
C PHE A 21 9.68 -3.58 -8.51
N LEU A 22 9.14 -3.48 -9.74
CA LEU A 22 9.31 -2.28 -10.58
C LEU A 22 8.67 -1.04 -9.98
N LEU A 23 7.56 -1.21 -9.25
CA LEU A 23 6.88 -0.14 -8.53
C LEU A 23 7.81 0.48 -7.46
N ARG A 24 8.40 -0.35 -6.59
CA ARG A 24 9.37 0.12 -5.59
C ARG A 24 10.59 0.75 -6.24
N LYS A 25 11.09 0.15 -7.31
CA LYS A 25 12.22 0.69 -8.08
C LYS A 25 11.90 2.08 -8.63
N PHE A 26 10.73 2.29 -9.23
CA PHE A 26 10.32 3.58 -9.75
C PHE A 26 10.38 4.68 -8.68
N PHE A 27 9.81 4.44 -7.50
CA PHE A 27 9.82 5.42 -6.41
C PHE A 27 11.23 5.67 -5.87
N THR A 28 12.02 4.61 -5.67
CA THR A 28 13.40 4.70 -5.17
C THR A 28 14.29 5.51 -6.12
N GLU A 29 14.20 5.27 -7.43
CA GLU A 29 14.97 6.01 -8.46
C GLU A 29 14.49 7.46 -8.63
N ASN A 30 13.36 7.83 -8.04
CA ASN A 30 12.84 9.19 -7.97
C ASN A 30 12.94 9.80 -6.56
N ASP A 31 13.79 9.22 -5.70
CA ASP A 31 14.10 9.68 -4.33
C ASP A 31 12.88 9.76 -3.39
N VAL A 32 11.92 8.85 -3.58
CA VAL A 32 10.77 8.69 -2.67
C VAL A 32 10.83 7.29 -2.08
N SER A 33 10.99 7.20 -0.75
CA SER A 33 10.98 5.91 -0.05
C SER A 33 9.54 5.44 0.15
N VAL A 34 9.21 4.24 -0.32
CA VAL A 34 7.87 3.67 -0.18
C VAL A 34 7.88 2.22 0.28
N THR A 35 6.89 1.88 1.09
CA THR A 35 6.53 0.53 1.47
C THR A 35 5.20 0.15 0.82
N LEU A 36 5.15 -1.03 0.20
CA LEU A 36 3.88 -1.61 -0.27
C LEU A 36 3.21 -2.37 0.87
N MET A 37 1.95 -2.06 1.14
CA MET A 37 1.10 -2.70 2.15
C MET A 37 -0.21 -3.16 1.51
N GLY A 38 -1.00 -3.99 2.19
CA GLY A 38 -2.32 -4.37 1.66
C GLY A 38 -2.29 -5.60 0.76
N ASP A 39 -3.32 -5.71 -0.08
CA ASP A 39 -3.45 -6.75 -1.10
C ASP A 39 -2.26 -6.71 -2.07
N TYR A 40 -1.59 -7.84 -2.25
CA TYR A 40 -0.46 -7.98 -3.15
C TYR A 40 -0.81 -7.62 -4.61
N ASN A 41 -2.05 -7.87 -5.05
CA ASN A 41 -2.55 -7.55 -6.39
C ASN A 41 -2.91 -6.08 -6.57
N SER A 42 -3.24 -5.38 -5.48
CA SER A 42 -3.58 -3.96 -5.48
C SER A 42 -3.01 -3.27 -4.23
N PRO A 43 -1.68 -3.15 -4.14
CA PRO A 43 -1.04 -2.69 -2.92
C PRO A 43 -1.29 -1.21 -2.68
N LEU A 44 -1.43 -0.85 -1.42
CA LEU A 44 -1.25 0.50 -0.94
C LEU A 44 0.22 0.88 -1.06
N ILE A 45 0.49 2.09 -1.52
CA ILE A 45 1.84 2.65 -1.62
C ILE A 45 1.98 3.65 -0.49
N VAL A 46 2.84 3.35 0.48
CA VAL A 46 2.94 4.08 1.75
C VAL A 46 4.31 4.75 1.86
N MET A 47 4.32 6.07 2.01
CA MET A 47 5.49 6.90 2.26
C MET A 47 5.62 7.20 3.76
N ASP A 48 6.84 7.32 4.28
CA ASP A 48 7.16 7.67 5.67
C ASP A 48 6.36 6.86 6.71
N ASP A 49 6.19 5.57 6.41
CA ASP A 49 5.46 4.55 7.19
C ASP A 49 3.94 4.77 7.34
N ASN A 50 3.41 6.00 7.22
CA ASN A 50 2.04 6.33 7.55
C ASN A 50 1.24 7.07 6.45
N VAL A 51 1.85 7.52 5.36
CA VAL A 51 1.16 8.28 4.30
C VAL A 51 0.86 7.38 3.12
N VAL A 52 -0.40 6.98 2.96
CA VAL A 52 -0.86 6.29 1.76
C VAL A 52 -1.02 7.30 0.63
N LEU A 53 -0.19 7.13 -0.39
CA LEU A 53 -0.15 7.98 -1.56
C LEU A 53 -1.39 7.77 -2.43
N SER A 54 -1.83 8.83 -3.09
CA SER A 54 -3.05 8.87 -3.92
C SER A 54 -2.78 8.32 -5.33
N CYS A 55 -2.23 7.12 -5.39
CA CYS A 55 -1.88 6.44 -6.63
C CYS A 55 -2.18 4.95 -6.52
N TYR A 56 -2.36 4.30 -7.66
CA TYR A 56 -2.56 2.85 -7.73
C TYR A 56 -1.88 2.29 -8.97
N VAL A 57 -1.59 0.98 -8.93
CA VAL A 57 -0.99 0.28 -10.05
C VAL A 57 -1.99 -0.70 -10.66
N HIS A 58 -2.10 -0.71 -11.99
CA HIS A 58 -2.88 -1.69 -12.74
C HIS A 58 -2.11 -2.09 -14.00
N ASN A 59 -1.88 -3.38 -14.23
CA ASN A 59 -1.19 -3.90 -15.42
C ASN A 59 0.13 -3.16 -15.77
N PHE A 60 1.03 -3.00 -14.79
CA PHE A 60 2.30 -2.26 -14.92
C PHE A 60 2.14 -0.76 -15.25
N VAL A 61 0.94 -0.19 -15.14
CA VAL A 61 0.71 1.25 -15.23
C VAL A 61 0.44 1.79 -13.84
N LEU A 62 1.28 2.73 -13.41
CA LEU A 62 1.11 3.49 -12.17
C LEU A 62 0.34 4.77 -12.49
N VAL A 63 -0.81 4.95 -11.84
CA VAL A 63 -1.73 6.06 -12.05
C VAL A 63 -1.70 6.96 -10.82
N PHE A 64 -1.50 8.25 -11.04
CA PHE A 64 -1.40 9.29 -10.00
C PHE A 64 -2.65 10.15 -10.01
N LYS A 65 -3.20 10.43 -8.83
CA LYS A 65 -4.44 11.19 -8.64
C LYS A 65 -4.23 12.38 -7.72
N ASP A 66 -5.10 13.38 -7.83
CA ASP A 66 -5.16 14.52 -6.91
C ASP A 66 -5.83 14.18 -5.56
N ASP A 67 -6.68 13.15 -5.50
CA ASP A 67 -7.38 12.69 -4.29
C ASP A 67 -7.60 11.17 -4.30
N ILE A 68 -7.44 10.56 -3.12
CA ILE A 68 -7.49 9.10 -2.96
C ILE A 68 -8.89 8.48 -3.18
N HIS A 69 -9.96 9.24 -2.92
CA HIS A 69 -11.33 8.73 -2.94
C HIS A 69 -12.03 9.05 -4.26
N LYS A 70 -12.07 10.33 -4.63
CA LYS A 70 -12.80 10.83 -5.82
C LYS A 70 -11.92 11.68 -6.73
N GLY A 71 -10.61 11.53 -6.61
CA GLY A 71 -9.70 12.32 -7.41
C GLY A 71 -9.76 12.04 -8.90
N ASN A 72 -9.34 13.03 -9.67
CA ASN A 72 -9.04 12.92 -11.09
C ASN A 72 -7.65 12.31 -11.27
N GLU A 73 -7.46 11.60 -12.38
CA GLU A 73 -6.11 11.21 -12.80
C GLU A 73 -5.34 12.46 -13.24
N LEU A 74 -4.16 12.67 -12.67
CA LEU A 74 -3.24 13.75 -13.05
C LEU A 74 -2.26 13.27 -14.12
N PHE A 75 -1.72 12.06 -13.97
CA PHE A 75 -0.82 11.45 -14.93
C PHE A 75 -0.67 9.94 -14.66
N ARG A 76 -0.12 9.23 -15.64
CA ARG A 76 0.25 7.81 -15.53
C ARG A 76 1.65 7.55 -16.07
N ILE A 77 2.30 6.54 -15.50
CA ILE A 77 3.64 6.08 -15.91
C ILE A 77 3.61 4.56 -16.12
N LYS A 78 4.25 4.09 -17.18
CA LYS A 78 4.46 2.66 -17.39
C LYS A 78 5.71 2.20 -16.62
N LEU A 79 5.55 1.22 -15.74
CA LEU A 79 6.63 0.60 -15.00
C LEU A 79 7.53 -0.20 -15.94
N LYS A 80 8.84 0.04 -15.85
CA LYS A 80 9.88 -0.56 -16.69
C LYS A 80 11.19 -0.68 -15.90
N ASN A 81 12.12 -1.50 -16.38
CA ASN A 81 13.40 -1.74 -15.71
C ASN A 81 14.23 -0.47 -15.53
N ASN A 82 14.14 0.48 -16.47
CA ASN A 82 14.81 1.79 -16.41
C ASN A 82 13.72 2.86 -16.25
N PRO A 83 13.35 3.23 -15.01
CA PRO A 83 12.24 4.12 -14.77
C PRO A 83 12.47 5.52 -15.34
N ASP A 84 11.39 6.20 -15.71
CA ASP A 84 11.47 7.62 -16.04
C ASP A 84 11.82 8.42 -14.78
N LYS A 85 12.81 9.31 -14.89
CA LYS A 85 13.22 10.22 -13.81
C LYS A 85 12.38 11.48 -13.87
N ILE A 86 11.30 11.48 -13.10
CA ILE A 86 10.32 12.58 -13.00
C ILE A 86 10.30 13.20 -11.61
N LYS A 87 11.44 13.16 -10.89
CA LYS A 87 11.59 13.58 -9.49
C LYS A 87 10.85 14.88 -9.14
N ASN A 88 11.07 15.97 -9.89
CA ASN A 88 10.43 17.27 -9.61
C ASN A 88 8.90 17.20 -9.73
N LYS A 89 8.39 16.48 -10.73
CA LYS A 89 6.95 16.29 -10.93
C LYS A 89 6.36 15.39 -9.85
N LEU A 90 7.08 14.33 -9.45
CA LEU A 90 6.66 13.43 -8.40
C LEU A 90 6.63 14.14 -7.05
N PHE A 91 7.67 14.90 -6.71
CA PHE A 91 7.76 15.68 -5.48
C PHE A 91 6.61 16.69 -5.38
N LYS A 92 6.38 17.48 -6.45
CA LYS A 92 5.26 18.41 -6.52
C LYS A 92 3.91 17.70 -6.30
N TRP A 93 3.73 16.53 -6.91
CA TRP A 93 2.53 15.74 -6.71
C TRP A 93 2.37 15.23 -5.27
N VAL A 94 3.46 14.79 -4.62
CA VAL A 94 3.44 14.35 -3.21
C VAL A 94 3.01 15.49 -2.28
N GLU A 95 3.40 16.73 -2.58
CA GLU A 95 3.03 17.90 -1.79
C GLU A 95 1.58 18.38 -2.03
N GLU A 96 1.12 18.33 -3.28
CA GLU A 96 -0.16 18.94 -3.68
C GLU A 96 -1.36 17.98 -3.60
N ALA A 97 -1.14 16.67 -3.77
CA ALA A 97 -2.22 15.70 -3.79
C ALA A 97 -2.73 15.39 -2.36
N LYS A 98 -4.03 15.13 -2.26
CA LYS A 98 -4.70 14.75 -1.02
C LYS A 98 -4.47 13.27 -0.74
N HIS A 99 -3.39 12.99 -0.01
CA HIS A 99 -3.02 11.67 0.49
C HIS A 99 -3.79 11.30 1.76
N ARG A 100 -3.71 10.01 2.13
CA ARG A 100 -4.46 9.47 3.27
C ARG A 100 -3.50 8.93 4.32
N LYS A 101 -3.66 9.35 5.57
CA LYS A 101 -2.88 8.78 6.68
C LYS A 101 -3.42 7.41 7.09
N VAL A 102 -2.51 6.53 7.50
CA VAL A 102 -2.82 5.28 8.19
C VAL A 102 -2.35 5.33 9.63
N TYR A 103 -3.27 5.03 10.55
CA TYR A 103 -3.01 4.76 11.95
C TYR A 103 -2.26 3.44 12.06
N LEU A 104 -0.99 3.53 12.46
CA LEU A 104 -0.19 2.36 12.80
C LEU A 104 -0.37 2.02 14.28
N PHE A 105 0.05 0.82 14.65
CA PHE A 105 0.09 0.39 16.04
C PHE A 105 1.51 -0.01 16.38
N LYS A 106 1.95 0.24 17.60
CA LYS A 106 3.28 -0.13 18.11
C LYS A 106 3.14 -0.67 19.52
N ALA A 107 3.96 -1.63 19.93
CA ALA A 107 4.10 -2.01 21.32
C ALA A 107 5.51 -2.57 21.53
N ARG A 108 6.06 -2.38 22.74
CA ARG A 108 7.43 -2.82 23.09
C ARG A 108 8.50 -2.38 22.09
N GLY A 109 8.32 -1.23 21.43
CA GLY A 109 9.27 -0.74 20.42
C GLY A 109 9.04 -1.24 18.99
N PHE A 110 8.12 -2.18 18.76
CA PHE A 110 7.87 -2.78 17.45
C PHE A 110 6.50 -2.40 16.89
N TYR A 111 6.43 -2.08 15.59
CA TYR A 111 5.17 -1.83 14.93
C TYR A 111 4.34 -3.13 14.78
N PHE A 112 3.11 -3.08 15.25
CA PHE A 112 2.08 -4.13 15.13
C PHE A 112 1.52 -4.23 13.71
N SER A 113 1.82 -3.26 12.84
CA SER A 113 1.64 -3.41 11.38
C SER A 113 2.50 -4.53 10.78
N LYS A 114 3.39 -5.15 11.56
CA LYS A 114 4.11 -6.39 11.21
C LYS A 114 3.70 -7.63 12.00
N TYR A 115 2.87 -7.51 13.04
CA TYR A 115 2.37 -8.67 13.80
C TYR A 115 1.10 -9.20 13.15
N VAL A 116 1.35 -9.98 12.11
CA VAL A 116 0.40 -10.84 11.42
C VAL A 116 -0.31 -11.73 12.46
N LYS A 117 -1.56 -11.43 12.82
CA LYS A 117 -2.45 -12.51 13.27
C LYS A 117 -2.81 -13.27 12.00
N PHE A 118 -2.16 -14.40 11.79
CA PHE A 118 -2.57 -15.37 10.80
C PHE A 118 -3.99 -15.81 11.17
N LEU A 119 -4.96 -15.51 10.30
CA LEU A 119 -6.31 -16.08 10.41
C LEU A 119 -6.34 -17.31 9.50
N GLY A 120 -5.96 -18.47 10.04
CA GLY A 120 -5.61 -19.64 9.22
C GLY A 120 -4.30 -19.39 8.46
N ASP A 121 -4.26 -19.66 7.16
CA ASP A 121 -3.04 -19.51 6.33
C ASP A 121 -2.86 -18.10 5.73
N GLN A 122 -3.68 -17.11 6.13
CA GLN A 122 -3.70 -15.79 5.49
C GLN A 122 -3.34 -14.64 6.42
N ASN A 123 -2.58 -13.70 5.87
CA ASN A 123 -2.10 -12.50 6.54
C ASN A 123 -3.17 -11.39 6.50
N ALA A 124 -3.54 -10.84 7.67
CA ALA A 124 -4.61 -9.85 7.84
C ALA A 124 -4.38 -8.53 7.07
N LEU A 125 -3.14 -8.19 6.73
CA LEU A 125 -2.83 -7.08 5.84
C LEU A 125 -3.02 -7.42 4.35
N PHE A 126 -3.10 -8.69 3.98
CA PHE A 126 -3.15 -9.16 2.59
C PHE A 126 -4.51 -9.79 2.23
N THR A 127 -5.54 -9.59 3.04
CA THR A 127 -6.86 -10.17 2.81
C THR A 127 -7.83 -9.14 2.21
N SER A 128 -8.66 -9.57 1.25
CA SER A 128 -9.79 -8.78 0.73
C SER A 128 -10.96 -8.66 1.72
N LYS A 129 -10.86 -9.34 2.88
CA LYS A 129 -11.87 -9.33 3.94
C LYS A 129 -11.90 -7.96 4.64
N LYS A 130 -12.94 -7.17 4.33
CA LYS A 130 -13.21 -5.81 4.84
C LYS A 130 -13.10 -5.66 6.37
N ASN A 131 -13.34 -6.74 7.10
CA ASN A 131 -13.31 -6.78 8.57
C ASN A 131 -11.91 -6.99 9.17
N LEU A 132 -10.84 -7.00 8.37
CA LEU A 132 -9.46 -7.15 8.85
C LEU A 132 -8.50 -6.15 8.19
N ALA A 133 -8.73 -5.80 6.93
CA ALA A 133 -7.70 -5.16 6.10
C ALA A 133 -7.67 -3.61 6.10
N TYR A 134 -8.62 -2.91 6.74
CA TYR A 134 -8.81 -1.47 6.48
C TYR A 134 -9.17 -0.58 7.68
N TYR A 135 -8.90 -1.01 8.91
CA TYR A 135 -9.22 -0.21 10.10
C TYR A 135 -8.25 0.95 10.40
N VAL A 136 -7.09 0.92 9.75
CA VAL A 136 -6.03 1.91 9.93
C VAL A 136 -6.33 3.28 9.32
N PHE A 137 -7.49 3.50 8.71
CA PHE A 137 -7.78 4.80 8.10
C PHE A 137 -8.83 5.63 8.85
N ASN A 138 -9.41 5.09 9.91
CA ASN A 138 -10.41 5.76 10.72
C ASN A 138 -9.95 5.77 12.17
N ARG A 139 -9.87 6.96 12.77
CA ARG A 139 -9.38 7.13 14.15
C ARG A 139 -10.21 6.37 15.17
N GLN A 140 -11.53 6.45 15.08
CA GLN A 140 -12.45 5.79 16.01
C GLN A 140 -12.25 4.27 15.95
N LYS A 141 -12.12 3.75 14.74
CA LYS A 141 -11.87 2.33 14.53
C LYS A 141 -10.48 1.90 15.00
N ALA A 142 -9.48 2.76 14.86
CA ALA A 142 -8.14 2.50 15.40
C ALA A 142 -8.16 2.45 16.94
N ILE A 143 -8.93 3.32 17.59
CA ILE A 143 -9.12 3.30 19.06
C ILE A 143 -9.78 1.99 19.50
N GLU A 144 -10.88 1.57 18.85
CA GLU A 144 -11.54 0.30 19.15
C GLU A 144 -10.58 -0.90 19.01
N VAL A 145 -9.72 -0.90 17.98
CA VAL A 145 -8.70 -1.95 17.79
C VAL A 145 -7.65 -1.92 18.90
N LYS A 146 -7.16 -0.72 19.27
CA LYS A 146 -6.21 -0.55 20.39
C LYS A 146 -6.80 -1.11 21.69
N GLU A 147 -8.03 -0.74 22.04
CA GLU A 147 -8.70 -1.19 23.26
C GLU A 147 -8.82 -2.71 23.31
N ASN A 148 -9.20 -3.34 22.19
CA ASN A 148 -9.28 -4.80 22.11
C ASN A 148 -7.91 -5.47 22.26
N LEU A 149 -6.87 -4.95 21.60
CA LEU A 149 -5.52 -5.50 21.67
C LEU A 149 -4.86 -5.24 23.04
N SER A 150 -5.21 -4.15 23.73
CA SER A 150 -4.63 -3.80 25.03
C SER A 150 -4.88 -4.84 26.13
N LYS A 151 -5.89 -5.69 25.94
CA LYS A 151 -6.17 -6.84 26.81
C LYS A 151 -5.07 -7.91 26.75
N GLU A 152 -4.47 -8.10 25.57
CA GLU A 152 -3.40 -9.07 25.32
C GLU A 152 -2.00 -8.40 25.38
N GLU A 153 -1.90 -7.14 24.94
CA GLU A 153 -0.67 -6.35 24.92
C GLU A 153 -0.88 -4.95 25.52
N PRO A 154 -0.65 -4.77 26.83
CA PRO A 154 -0.91 -3.50 27.51
C PRO A 154 -0.06 -2.32 27.03
N THR A 155 1.09 -2.59 26.40
CA THR A 155 2.00 -1.52 25.91
C THR A 155 1.62 -0.99 24.53
N ILE A 156 0.49 -1.43 23.96
CA ILE A 156 0.08 -1.03 22.61
C ILE A 156 -0.30 0.45 22.54
N GLU A 157 0.26 1.15 21.56
CA GLU A 157 0.01 2.54 21.23
C GLU A 157 -0.36 2.71 19.76
N ILE A 158 -1.10 3.78 19.45
CA ILE A 158 -1.40 4.18 18.08
C ILE A 158 -0.32 5.20 17.67
N VAL A 159 0.33 4.95 16.53
CA VAL A 159 1.33 5.83 15.93
C VAL A 159 0.74 6.44 14.66
N TYR A 160 1.00 7.74 14.47
CA TYR A 160 0.45 8.53 13.37
C TYR A 160 1.33 8.55 12.17
#